data_AF-A0A0M3KEX1-F1
#
_entry.id   AF-A0A0M3KEX1-F1
#
_cell.length_a   1.000
_cell.length_b   1.000
_cell.length_c   1.000
_cell.angle_alpha   90.00
_cell.angle_beta   90.00
_cell.angle_gamma   90.00
#
_symmetry.space_group_name_H-M   'P 1'
#
loop_
_entity.id
_entity.type
_entity.pdbx_description
1 polymer ?
#
loop_
_entity_poly.entity_id
_entity_poly.type
_entity_poly.pdbx_seq_one_letter_code
_entity_poly.pdbx_strand_id
1 'polypeptide(L)'
;MDDLIQAIKIYSSPRFEEDFVDRLNFQATTFIFFIATSAIFSQTFFGKPLQCWTPNQFRGGWDEYTNNYCLIENTYFVPYENRSLPQENKARDDAELQYYQVTDGISEHFQ
;
A
#
# COMPACT_ATOMS: atom_id res chain seq x y z
N MET A 1 27.16 16.66 19.63
CA MET A 1 26.96 15.22 19.89
C MET A 1 26.52 15.00 21.33
N ASP A 2 27.08 15.73 22.28
CA ASP A 2 26.71 15.64 23.70
C ASP A 2 25.26 16.06 23.97
N ASP A 3 24.74 17.06 23.25
CA ASP A 3 23.33 17.49 23.35
C ASP A 3 22.35 16.41 22.90
N LEU A 4 22.71 15.66 21.84
CA LEU A 4 21.92 14.51 21.36
C LEU A 4 21.92 13.38 22.38
N ILE A 5 23.08 13.10 22.99
CA ILE A 5 23.21 12.09 24.03
C ILE A 5 22.40 12.48 25.27
N GLN A 6 22.37 13.76 25.63
CA GLN A 6 21.60 14.27 26.76
C GLN A 6 20.09 14.21 26.50
N ALA A 7 19.65 14.58 25.29
CA ALA A 7 18.25 14.47 24.88
C ALA A 7 17.76 13.02 24.88
N ILE A 8 18.59 12.09 24.36
CA ILE A 8 18.28 10.65 24.38
C ILE A 8 18.19 10.13 25.82
N LYS A 9 19.08 10.56 26.73
CA LYS A 9 19.01 10.16 28.15
C LYS A 9 17.75 10.66 28.85
N ILE A 10 17.31 11.88 28.56
CA ILE A 10 16.09 12.46 29.14
C ILE A 10 14.85 11.72 28.62
N TYR A 11 14.81 11.44 27.32
CA TYR A 11 13.71 10.71 26.68
C TYR A 11 13.68 9.22 27.08
N SER A 12 14.85 8.60 27.28
CA SER A 12 15.01 7.20 27.69
C SER A 12 14.85 6.99 29.20
N SER A 13 14.74 8.06 29.99
CA SER A 13 14.48 7.92 31.43
C SER A 13 13.14 7.19 31.63
N PRO A 14 13.13 6.04 32.34
CA PRO A 14 11.93 5.23 32.44
C PRO A 14 10.87 5.96 33.25
N ARG A 15 9.85 6.51 32.58
CA ARG A 15 8.64 6.98 33.24
C ARG A 15 7.84 5.77 33.70
N PHE A 16 7.72 5.61 35.01
CA PHE A 16 7.05 4.48 35.67
C PHE A 16 5.52 4.62 35.74
N GLU A 17 4.91 5.36 34.81
CA GLU A 17 3.46 5.65 34.83
C GLU A 17 2.64 4.75 33.90
N GLU A 18 3.28 3.91 33.09
CA GLU A 18 2.60 3.03 32.13
C GLU A 18 2.64 1.56 32.54
N ASP A 19 1.46 0.96 32.61
CA ASP A 19 1.23 -0.45 32.91
C ASP A 19 1.96 -1.36 31.91
N PHE A 20 2.41 -2.53 32.39
CA PHE A 20 3.07 -3.53 31.54
C PHE A 20 2.24 -3.92 30.31
N VAL A 21 0.91 -3.96 30.48
CA VAL A 21 -0.03 -4.30 29.41
C VAL A 21 0.00 -3.26 28.29
N ASP A 22 0.13 -1.98 28.62
CA ASP A 22 0.17 -0.91 27.61
C ASP A 22 1.47 -0.98 26.78
N ARG A 23 2.60 -1.20 27.46
CA ARG A 23 3.92 -1.37 26.81
C ARG A 23 3.95 -2.58 25.89
N LEU A 24 3.37 -3.70 26.32
CA LEU A 24 3.31 -4.92 25.51
C LEU A 24 2.50 -4.68 24.23
N ASN A 25 1.34 -4.02 24.34
CA ASN A 25 0.50 -3.74 23.18
C ASN A 25 1.17 -2.77 22.22
N PHE A 26 1.75 -1.66 22.71
CA PHE A 26 2.46 -0.70 21.86
C PHE A 26 3.60 -1.38 21.09
N GLN A 27 4.39 -2.19 21.78
CA GLN A 27 5.55 -2.85 21.17
C GLN A 27 5.12 -3.98 20.22
N ALA A 28 4.16 -4.82 20.61
CA ALA A 28 3.66 -5.91 19.77
C ALA A 28 2.99 -5.38 18.50
N THR A 29 2.08 -4.40 18.62
CA THR A 29 1.40 -3.78 17.47
C THR A 29 2.40 -3.11 16.52
N THR A 30 3.38 -2.39 17.06
CA THR A 30 4.43 -1.76 16.23
C THR A 30 5.24 -2.81 15.48
N PHE A 31 5.64 -3.91 16.13
CA PHE A 31 6.36 -4.99 15.46
C PHE A 31 5.52 -5.71 14.40
N ILE A 32 4.23 -5.94 14.66
CA ILE A 32 3.31 -6.55 13.69
C ILE A 32 3.21 -5.68 12.43
N PHE A 33 3.01 -4.37 12.60
CA PHE A 33 2.97 -3.44 11.46
C PHE A 33 4.30 -3.39 10.73
N PHE A 34 5.42 -3.34 11.45
CA PHE A 34 6.75 -3.34 10.83
C PHE A 34 6.98 -4.58 9.96
N ILE A 35 6.61 -5.77 10.46
CA ILE A 35 6.74 -7.02 9.71
C ILE A 35 5.80 -7.03 8.50
N ALA A 36 4.54 -6.63 8.66
CA ALA A 36 3.56 -6.58 7.59
C ALA A 36 3.99 -5.64 6.46
N THR A 37 4.40 -4.41 6.80
CA THR A 37 4.89 -3.43 5.82
C THR A 37 6.16 -3.92 5.13
N SER A 38 7.10 -4.52 5.87
CA SER A 38 8.33 -5.07 5.29
C SER A 38 8.03 -6.20 4.29
N ALA A 39 7.04 -7.05 4.59
CA ALA A 39 6.63 -8.12 3.68
C ALA A 39 6.00 -7.57 2.39
N ILE A 40 5.09 -6.60 2.50
CA ILE A 40 4.46 -5.94 1.34
C ILE A 40 5.53 -5.23 0.50
N PHE A 41 6.39 -4.43 1.14
CA PHE A 41 7.47 -3.71 0.47
C PHE A 41 8.40 -4.65 -0.30
N SER A 42 8.75 -5.80 0.29
CA SER A 42 9.62 -6.78 -0.36
C SER A 42 8.99 -7.34 -1.65
N GLN A 43 7.67 -7.59 -1.65
CA GLN A 43 6.95 -8.05 -2.83
C GLN A 43 6.87 -6.98 -3.91
N THR A 44 6.70 -5.72 -3.54
CA THR A 44 6.62 -4.59 -4.47
C THR A 44 7.98 -4.23 -5.08
N PHE A 45 9.07 -4.33 -4.32
CA PHE A 45 10.40 -3.91 -4.79
C PHE A 45 11.13 -4.97 -5.61
N PHE A 46 11.02 -6.24 -5.22
CA PHE A 46 11.73 -7.34 -5.89
C PHE A 46 10.84 -8.24 -6.74
N GLY A 47 9.53 -8.14 -6.56
CA GLY A 47 8.54 -8.96 -7.26
C GLY A 47 7.71 -8.16 -8.27
N LYS A 48 6.67 -8.82 -8.78
CA LYS A 48 5.60 -8.17 -9.56
C LYS A 48 4.38 -8.03 -8.65
N PRO A 49 3.98 -6.82 -8.25
CA PRO A 49 2.86 -6.62 -7.32
C PRO A 49 1.50 -7.03 -7.92
N LEU A 50 1.37 -6.98 -9.25
CA LEU A 50 0.21 -7.46 -9.99
C LEU A 50 0.68 -8.07 -11.33
N GLN A 51 0.04 -9.14 -11.78
CA GLN A 51 0.24 -9.72 -13.11
C GLN A 51 -1.07 -9.58 -13.89
N CYS A 52 -1.04 -8.79 -14.96
CA CYS A 52 -2.17 -8.61 -15.86
C CYS A 52 -2.17 -9.65 -16.98
N TRP A 53 -3.35 -9.87 -17.57
CA TRP A 53 -3.48 -10.69 -18.76
C TRP A 53 -3.05 -9.89 -20.00
N THR A 54 -1.86 -10.19 -20.53
CA THR A 54 -1.31 -9.54 -21.72
C THR A 54 -1.49 -10.42 -22.96
N PRO A 55 -1.67 -9.82 -24.15
CA PRO A 55 -1.78 -10.58 -25.37
C PRO A 55 -0.41 -11.16 -25.77
N ASN A 56 -0.40 -12.33 -26.40
CA ASN A 56 0.83 -13.10 -26.72
C ASN A 56 1.81 -12.40 -27.68
N GLN A 57 1.44 -11.26 -28.27
CA GLN A 57 2.36 -10.47 -29.10
C GLN A 57 3.31 -9.62 -28.25
N PHE A 58 2.99 -9.37 -26.97
CA PHE A 58 3.83 -8.58 -26.07
C PHE A 58 5.04 -9.41 -25.65
N ARG A 59 6.24 -8.93 -26.00
CA ARG A 59 7.50 -9.61 -25.67
C ARG A 59 8.35 -8.70 -24.78
N GLY A 60 9.03 -9.32 -23.81
CA GLY A 60 10.01 -8.65 -22.95
C GLY A 60 9.38 -7.51 -22.15
N GLY A 61 9.92 -6.30 -22.30
CA GLY A 61 9.56 -5.12 -21.51
C GLY A 61 8.12 -4.63 -21.66
N TRP A 62 7.39 -5.04 -22.72
CA TRP A 62 5.97 -4.70 -22.84
C TRP A 62 5.10 -5.41 -21.80
N ASP A 63 5.45 -6.63 -21.40
CA ASP A 63 4.75 -7.34 -20.31
C ASP A 63 4.96 -6.59 -18.99
N GLU A 64 6.20 -6.19 -18.70
CA GLU A 64 6.53 -5.41 -17.50
C GLU A 64 5.85 -4.03 -17.49
N TYR A 65 5.88 -3.31 -18.63
CA TYR A 65 5.18 -2.03 -18.77
C TYR A 65 3.68 -2.16 -18.51
N THR A 66 3.03 -3.19 -19.07
CA THR A 66 1.59 -3.37 -18.89
C THR A 66 1.25 -3.70 -17.43
N ASN A 67 2.07 -4.52 -16.77
CA ASN A 67 1.89 -4.81 -15.34
C ASN A 67 2.02 -3.55 -14.48
N ASN A 68 3.00 -2.70 -14.77
CA ASN A 68 3.18 -1.42 -14.05
C ASN A 68 2.05 -0.44 -14.35
N TYR A 69 1.59 -0.38 -15.59
CA TYR A 69 0.48 0.46 -16.00
C TYR A 69 -0.81 0.07 -15.26
N CYS A 70 -1.13 -1.23 -15.18
CA CYS A 70 -2.28 -1.72 -14.42
C CYS A 70 -2.20 -1.50 -12.91
N LEU A 71 -1.02 -1.22 -12.35
CA LEU A 71 -0.85 -0.90 -10.94
C LEU A 71 -1.02 0.60 -10.67
N ILE A 72 -0.51 1.44 -11.56
CA ILE A 72 -0.54 2.90 -11.45
C ILE A 72 -1.91 3.45 -11.85
N GLU A 73 -2.60 2.81 -12.78
CA GLU A 73 -3.98 3.13 -13.10
C GLU A 73 -4.92 2.31 -12.22
N ASN A 74 -6.01 2.93 -11.74
CA ASN A 74 -7.02 2.22 -10.97
C ASN A 74 -7.67 1.10 -11.80
N THR A 75 -8.02 0.01 -11.11
CA THR A 75 -8.72 -1.13 -11.72
C THR A 75 -10.13 -1.22 -11.19
N TYR A 76 -11.07 -1.79 -11.94
CA TYR A 76 -12.46 -1.95 -11.52
C TYR A 76 -12.89 -3.41 -11.66
N PHE A 77 -13.82 -3.84 -10.81
CA PHE A 77 -14.36 -5.19 -10.85
C PHE A 77 -15.57 -5.28 -11.79
N VAL A 78 -15.59 -6.31 -12.64
CA VAL A 78 -16.74 -6.61 -13.52
C VAL A 78 -17.29 -8.00 -13.18
N PRO A 79 -18.58 -8.12 -12.81
CA PRO A 79 -19.21 -9.42 -12.58
C PRO A 79 -19.21 -10.28 -13.84
N TYR A 80 -18.89 -11.57 -13.72
CA TYR A 80 -18.83 -12.52 -14.83
C TYR A 80 -20.17 -12.71 -15.57
N GLU A 81 -21.29 -12.40 -14.92
CA GLU A 81 -22.65 -12.49 -15.48
C GLU A 81 -22.88 -11.44 -16.58
N ASN A 82 -22.19 -10.30 -16.51
CA ASN A 82 -22.26 -9.25 -17.51
C ASN A 82 -21.26 -9.55 -18.64
N ARG A 83 -21.79 -9.97 -19.80
CA ARG A 83 -20.96 -10.29 -20.99
C ARG A 83 -20.35 -9.07 -21.68
N SER A 84 -20.82 -7.87 -21.37
CA SER A 84 -20.37 -6.62 -21.98
C SER A 84 -19.74 -5.71 -20.94
N LEU A 85 -18.56 -5.18 -21.26
CA LEU A 85 -17.95 -4.10 -20.49
C LEU A 85 -18.88 -2.87 -20.53
N PRO A 86 -19.03 -2.14 -19.40
CA PRO A 86 -19.81 -0.91 -19.37
C PRO A 86 -19.23 0.08 -20.39
N GLN A 87 -20.08 0.58 -21.29
CA GLN A 87 -19.67 1.57 -22.30
C GLN A 87 -19.56 2.98 -21.73
N GLU A 88 -20.24 3.25 -20.62
CA GLU A 88 -20.19 4.54 -19.95
C GLU A 88 -18.98 4.59 -19.01
N ASN A 89 -18.15 5.63 -19.17
CA ASN A 89 -16.95 5.81 -18.35
C ASN A 89 -17.32 6.04 -16.87
N LYS A 90 -18.39 6.80 -16.58
CA LYS A 90 -18.81 7.07 -15.19
C LYS A 90 -19.05 5.80 -14.37
N ALA A 91 -19.69 4.80 -14.97
CA ALA A 91 -19.95 3.53 -14.29
C ALA A 91 -18.67 2.72 -14.00
N ARG A 92 -17.58 2.99 -14.72
CA ARG A 92 -16.26 2.40 -14.48
C ARG A 92 -15.55 3.14 -13.36
N ASP A 93 -15.56 4.46 -13.42
CA ASP A 93 -14.94 5.35 -12.44
C ASP A 93 -15.54 5.11 -11.04
N ASP A 94 -16.88 4.99 -10.95
CA ASP A 94 -17.59 4.70 -9.69
C ASP A 94 -17.27 3.30 -9.11
N ALA A 95 -16.74 2.39 -9.92
CA ALA A 95 -16.42 1.00 -9.54
C ALA A 95 -14.92 0.74 -9.37
N GLU A 96 -14.09 1.79 -9.41
CA GLU A 96 -12.65 1.70 -9.25
C GLU A 96 -12.21 1.25 -7.84
N LEU A 97 -11.11 0.51 -7.81
CA LEU A 97 -10.49 -0.05 -6.62
C LEU A 97 -9.18 0.71 -6.35
N GLN A 98 -9.20 1.58 -5.33
CA GLN A 98 -8.09 2.49 -5.02
C GLN A 98 -7.16 2.01 -3.89
N TYR A 99 -7.36 0.82 -3.34
CA TYR A 99 -6.68 0.41 -2.09
C TYR A 99 -5.17 0.20 -2.20
N TYR A 100 -4.62 0.07 -3.41
CA TYR A 100 -3.18 0.03 -3.64
C TYR A 100 -2.54 1.44 -3.63
N GLN A 101 -3.35 2.48 -3.83
CA GLN A 101 -2.92 3.85 -3.98
C GLN A 101 -3.41 4.66 -2.78
N VAL A 102 -2.51 4.92 -1.84
CA VAL A 102 -2.85 5.73 -0.65
C VAL A 102 -2.95 7.22 -0.99
N THR A 103 -2.29 7.66 -2.06
CA THR A 103 -2.11 9.08 -2.39
C THR A 103 -3.36 9.76 -2.94
N ASP A 104 -4.26 9.02 -3.59
CA ASP A 104 -5.30 9.65 -4.41
C ASP A 104 -6.54 10.03 -3.59
N GLY A 105 -6.89 9.23 -2.58
CA GLY A 105 -7.92 9.59 -1.59
C GLY A 105 -7.54 10.74 -0.64
N ILE A 106 -6.25 11.08 -0.55
CA ILE A 106 -5.77 12.24 0.24
C ILE A 106 -5.86 13.52 -0.61
N SER A 107 -5.71 13.41 -1.93
CA SER A 107 -5.79 14.56 -2.85
C SER A 107 -7.22 15.05 -3.05
N GLU A 108 -8.22 14.16 -3.14
CA GLU A 108 -9.63 14.56 -3.32
C GLU A 108 -10.25 15.20 -2.07
N HIS A 109 -9.76 14.88 -0.87
CA HIS A 109 -10.25 15.49 0.37
C HIS A 109 -9.60 16.83 0.72
N PHE A 110 -8.59 17.28 -0.05
CA PHE A 110 -7.88 18.54 0.18
C PHE A 110 -8.17 19.62 -0.88
N GLN A 111 -9.24 19.45 -1.67
CA GLN A 111 -9.79 20.47 -2.56
C GLN A 111 -11.26 20.74 -2.26
#